data_AF-A0A938H1I2-F1
#
_entry.id   AF-A0A938H1I2-F1
#
_cell.length_a   1.000
_cell.length_b   1.000
_cell.length_c   1.000
_cell.angle_alpha   90.00
_cell.angle_beta   90.00
_cell.angle_gamma   90.00
#
_symmetry.space_group_name_H-M   'P 1'
#
loop_
_entity.id
_entity.type
_entity.pdbx_description
1 polymer ?
#
loop_
_entity_poly.entity_id
_entity_poly.type
_entity_poly.pdbx_seq_one_letter_code
_entity_poly.pdbx_strand_id
1 'polypeptide(L)' 'MPTKTISLEIDAYEKLRAAKRCGESFTEVVRRALIPQIAPTGGVLRDYFRSGGANADDQFLDSVERAASSDPIPENPWD' A
#
# COMPACT_ATOMS: atom_id res chain seq x y z
N MET A 1 21.55 -13.54 21.50
CA MET A 1 21.93 -12.67 20.37
C MET A 1 22.33 -11.32 20.96
N PRO A 2 23.41 -10.67 20.50
CA PRO A 2 23.72 -9.31 20.94
C PRO A 2 22.53 -8.38 20.67
N THR A 3 22.15 -7.59 21.67
CA THR A 3 21.02 -6.64 21.61
C THR A 3 21.53 -5.21 21.58
N LYS A 4 20.80 -4.35 20.86
CA LYS A 4 21.00 -2.90 20.88
C LYS A 4 19.66 -2.21 21.10
N THR A 5 19.68 -1.15 21.90
CA THR A 5 18.53 -0.27 22.11
C THR A 5 18.66 0.93 21.19
N ILE A 6 17.58 1.27 20.50
CA ILE A 6 17.49 2.47 19.65
C ILE A 6 16.30 3.30 20.10
N SER A 7 16.41 4.62 19.97
CA SER A 7 15.25 5.50 20.05
C SER A 7 14.63 5.61 18.67
N LEU A 8 13.30 5.56 18.60
CA LEU A 8 12.53 5.81 17.38
C LEU A 8 11.62 7.01 17.61
N GLU A 9 11.45 7.82 16.57
CA GLU A 9 10.34 8.75 16.50
C GLU A 9 9.01 7.97 16.60
N ILE A 10 8.01 8.60 17.20
CA ILE A 10 6.73 7.95 17.51
C ILE A 10 6.06 7.44 16.22
N ASP A 11 6.12 8.22 15.14
CA ASP A 11 5.51 7.86 13.86
C ASP A 11 6.20 6.63 13.22
N ALA A 12 7.52 6.53 13.33
CA ALA A 12 8.30 5.40 12.85
C ALA A 12 7.98 4.12 13.64
N TYR A 13 7.84 4.24 14.97
CA TYR A 13 7.42 3.13 15.81
C TYR A 13 6.04 2.60 15.42
N GLU A 14 5.05 3.48 15.27
CA GLU A 14 3.68 3.08 14.93
C GLU A 14 3.58 2.44 13.53
N LYS A 15 4.35 2.93 12.54
CA LYS A 15 4.44 2.29 11.21
C LYS A 15 4.94 0.84 11.30
N LEU A 16 6.00 0.60 12.07
CA LEU A 16 6.53 -0.76 12.28
C LEU A 16 5.55 -1.63 13.07
N ARG A 17 4.91 -1.07 14.10
CA ARG A 17 3.90 -1.76 14.89
C ARG A 17 2.71 -2.21 14.06
N ALA A 18 2.20 -1.36 13.16
CA ALA A 18 1.10 -1.68 12.26
C ALA A 18 1.48 -2.75 11.22
N ALA A 19 2.74 -2.79 10.79
CA ALA A 19 3.23 -3.77 9.82
C ALA A 19 3.46 -5.18 10.39
N LYS A 20 3.37 -5.33 11.73
CA LYS A 20 3.62 -6.57 12.47
C LYS A 20 2.53 -7.61 12.23
N ARG A 21 2.93 -8.83 11.85
CA ARG A 21 2.04 -9.98 11.67
C ARG A 21 1.85 -10.75 12.98
N CYS A 22 0.76 -11.53 13.08
CA CYS A 22 0.52 -12.41 14.22
C CYS A 22 1.65 -13.45 14.37
N GLY A 23 2.20 -13.60 15.58
CA GLY A 23 3.31 -14.51 15.87
C GLY A 23 4.70 -14.01 15.44
N GLU A 24 4.81 -12.90 14.69
CA GLU A 24 6.09 -12.28 14.34
C GLU A 24 6.68 -11.60 15.58
N SER A 25 8.00 -11.50 15.70
CA SER A 25 8.72 -10.70 16.70
C SER A 25 8.99 -9.28 16.18
N PHE A 26 9.22 -8.31 17.05
CA PHE A 26 9.52 -6.93 16.60
C PHE A 26 10.86 -6.87 15.84
N THR A 27 11.83 -7.71 16.22
CA THR A 27 13.10 -7.84 15.49
C THR A 27 12.91 -8.31 14.06
N GLU A 28 11.99 -9.24 13.81
CA GLU A 28 11.67 -9.71 12.45
C GLU A 28 11.01 -8.62 11.62
N VAL A 29 10.12 -7.82 12.21
CA VAL A 29 9.53 -6.64 11.56
C VAL A 29 10.62 -5.68 11.11
N VAL A 30 11.55 -5.32 12.00
CA VAL A 30 12.65 -4.39 11.69
C VAL A 30 13.56 -4.96 10.61
N ARG A 31 13.86 -6.27 10.62
CA ARG A 31 14.69 -6.92 9.58
C ARG A 31 14.00 -6.96 8.21
N ARG A 32 12.68 -7.12 8.18
CA ARG A 32 11.86 -7.17 6.96
C ARG A 32 11.55 -5.78 6.40
N ALA A 33 11.63 -4.74 7.22
CA ALA A 33 11.33 -3.37 6.81
C ALA A 33 12.24 -2.96 5.63
N LEU A 34 11.69 -3.02 4.43
CA LEU A 34 12.30 -2.46 3.24
C LEU A 34 12.14 -0.95 3.35
N ILE A 35 13.24 -0.25 3.57
CA ILE A 35 13.33 1.20 3.38
C ILE A 35 13.80 1.37 1.94
N PRO A 36 12.93 1.67 0.97
CA PRO A 36 13.38 1.91 -0.39
C PRO A 36 14.31 3.10 -0.35
N GLN A 37 15.57 2.92 -0.73
CA GLN A 37 16.57 4.00 -0.80
C GLN A 37 16.21 5.04 -1.87
N ILE A 38 15.21 4.75 -2.70
CA ILE A 38 14.77 5.57 -3.81
C ILE A 38 13.26 5.68 -3.70
N ALA A 39 12.76 6.91 -3.53
CA ALA A 39 11.33 7.16 -3.66
C ALA A 39 10.88 6.69 -5.06
N PRO A 40 9.77 5.94 -5.19
CA PRO A 40 9.30 5.51 -6.49
C PRO A 40 9.16 6.73 -7.39
N THR A 41 9.95 6.76 -8.47
CA THR A 41 9.92 7.86 -9.44
C THR A 41 8.82 7.59 -10.46
N GLY A 42 8.45 8.61 -11.24
CA GLY A 42 7.51 8.42 -12.36
C GLY A 42 7.95 7.35 -13.36
N GLY A 43 9.23 7.00 -13.41
CA GLY A 43 9.74 5.88 -14.23
C GLY A 43 9.16 4.53 -13.80
N VAL A 44 9.05 4.28 -12.49
CA VAL A 44 8.46 3.05 -11.94
C VAL A 44 6.99 2.95 -12.33
N LEU A 45 6.25 4.07 -12.24
CA LEU A 45 4.85 4.13 -12.63
C LEU A 45 4.65 3.90 -14.13
N ARG A 46 5.52 4.50 -14.97
CA ARG A 46 5.48 4.31 -16.43
C ARG A 46 5.72 2.84 -16.81
N ASP A 47 6.70 2.20 -16.19
CA ASP A 47 7.05 0.83 -16.52
C ASP A 47 5.94 -0.15 -16.08
N TYR A 48 5.26 0.12 -14.96
CA TYR A 48 4.05 -0.59 -14.54
C TYR A 48 2.91 -0.51 -15.56
N PHE A 49 2.61 0.67 -16.10
CA PHE A 49 1.58 0.79 -17.15
C PHE A 49 1.98 0.10 -18.45
N ARG A 50 3.28 0.08 -18.79
CA ARG A 50 3.78 -0.64 -19.97
C ARG A 50 3.70 -2.16 -19.81
N SER A 51 3.77 -2.68 -18.59
CA SER A 51 3.63 -4.12 -18.31
C SER A 51 2.17 -4.60 -18.21
N GLY A 52 1.19 -3.78 -18.58
CA GLY A 52 -0.24 -4.12 -18.50
C GLY A 52 -0.98 -3.48 -17.32
N GLY A 53 -0.31 -2.67 -16.50
CA GLY A 53 -0.93 -1.94 -15.39
C GLY A 53 -1.64 -2.88 -14.41
N ALA A 54 -2.91 -2.59 -14.11
CA ALA A 54 -3.72 -3.38 -13.19
C ALA A 54 -4.19 -4.72 -13.78
N ASN A 55 -3.89 -5.02 -15.06
CA ASN A 55 -4.39 -6.20 -15.78
C ASN A 55 -5.91 -6.38 -15.64
N ALA A 56 -6.66 -5.27 -15.76
CA ALA A 56 -8.11 -5.32 -15.82
C ALA A 56 -8.53 -6.06 -17.10
N ASP A 57 -9.29 -7.14 -16.95
CA ASP A 57 -9.89 -7.85 -18.07
C ASP A 57 -11.18 -7.17 -18.52
N ASP A 58 -11.67 -7.54 -19.71
CA ASP A 58 -12.88 -6.96 -20.30
C ASP A 58 -14.09 -7.13 -19.36
N GLN A 59 -14.17 -8.25 -18.64
CA GLN A 59 -15.23 -8.50 -17.68
C GLN A 59 -15.21 -7.51 -16.51
N PHE A 60 -14.03 -7.20 -15.98
CA PHE A 60 -13.86 -6.19 -14.94
C PHE A 60 -14.24 -4.80 -15.45
N LEU A 61 -13.80 -4.44 -16.66
CA LEU A 61 -14.14 -3.16 -17.28
C LEU A 61 -15.65 -2.99 -17.46
N ASP A 62 -16.33 -4.02 -17.98
CA ASP A 62 -17.80 -4.05 -18.10
C ASP A 62 -18.50 -3.91 -16.74
N SER A 63 -17.92 -4.48 -15.68
CA SER A 63 -18.46 -4.37 -14.33
C SER A 63 -18.36 -2.94 -13.77
N VAL A 64 -17.25 -2.25 -14.05
CA VAL A 64 -17.02 -0.87 -13.64
C VAL A 64 -17.96 0.07 -14.41
N GLU A 65 -18.11 -0.10 -15.73
CA GLU A 65 -19.04 0.71 -16.53
C GLU A 65 -20.48 0.55 -16.07
N ARG A 66 -20.89 -0.68 -15.73
CA ARG A 66 -22.22 -0.94 -15.19
C ARG A 66 -22.41 -0.26 -13.83
N ALA A 67 -21.42 -0.37 -12.94
CA ALA A 67 -21.47 0.27 -11.64
C ALA A 67 -21.60 1.80 -11.78
N ALA A 68 -20.75 2.41 -12.60
CA ALA A 68 -20.77 3.85 -12.87
C ALA A 68 -22.10 4.33 -13.49
N SER A 69 -22.69 3.55 -14.39
CA SER A 69 -23.99 3.86 -15.01
C SER A 69 -25.15 3.84 -14.02
N SER A 70 -25.00 3.08 -12.93
CA SER A 70 -25.99 2.94 -11.86
C SER A 70 -25.64 3.71 -10.59
N ASP A 71 -24.54 4.47 -10.59
CA ASP A 71 -24.04 5.16 -9.40
C ASP A 71 -24.93 6.39 -9.11
N PRO A 72 -25.76 6.35 -8.05
CA PRO A 72 -26.61 7.48 -7.74
C PRO A 72 -25.76 8.63 -7.22
N ILE A 73 -26.08 9.85 -7.64
CA ILE A 73 -25.48 11.04 -7.03
C ILE A 73 -25.90 11.05 -5.56
N PRO A 74 -24.95 11.09 -4.60
CA PRO A 74 -25.29 11.18 -3.18
C PRO A 74 -26.14 12.41 -2.91
N GLU A 75 -27.18 12.28 -2.07
CA GLU A 75 -28.02 13.42 -1.67
C GLU A 75 -27.19 14.52 -0.97
N ASN A 76 -26.12 14.12 -0.27
CA ASN A 76 -25.12 15.01 0.31
C ASN A 76 -23.71 14.55 -0.12
N PRO A 77 -22.91 15.40 -0.78
CA PRO A 77 -21.55 15.05 -1.21
C PRO A 77 -20.54 14.98 -0.05
N TRP A 78 -20.95 15.29 1.19
CA TRP A 78 -20.08 15.36 2.37
C TRP A 78 -20.54 14.48 3.55
N ASP A 79 -21.61 13.71 3.41
CA ASP A 79 -21.98 12.67 4.39
C ASP A 79 -21.24 11.34 4.11
#